data_AF-A0A7X8Y062-F1
#
_entry.id   AF-A0A7X8Y062-F1
#
_cell.length_a   1.000
_cell.length_b   1.000
_cell.length_c   1.000
_cell.angle_alpha   90.00
_cell.angle_beta   90.00
_cell.angle_gamma   90.00
#
_symmetry.space_group_name_H-M   'P 1'
#
loop_
_entity.id
_entity.type
_entity.pdbx_description
1 polymer ?
#
loop_
_entity_poly.entity_id
_entity_poly.type
_entity_poly.pdbx_seq_one_letter_code
_entity_poly.pdbx_strand_id
1 'polypeptide(L)'
;MRSDSRWTVAALREEVLAFRDARDWAQFHQPKDLALALSIEAAEVLELFRFKSDAEVRAQVEKRDVTDLGHELADVLYWVLLLSHETGIDLAQAMEEKLAFNARRYPVELSRGRKEKYTILHGYQEAAEPTGESLPEEDPDEPDPPVLKPTLMPGGPRRKVAPLLRRSGDCAEDSGSGLESAGAPASPA
;
A
#
# COMPACT_ATOMS: atom_id res chain seq x y z
N MET A 1 0.83 -10.29 -22.36
CA MET A 1 1.80 -9.23 -22.06
C MET A 1 1.40 -8.64 -20.71
N ARG A 2 2.33 -8.41 -19.79
CA ARG A 2 1.97 -7.85 -18.47
C ARG A 2 1.68 -6.35 -18.62
N SER A 3 0.69 -5.85 -17.89
CA SER A 3 0.28 -4.44 -17.96
C SER A 3 1.37 -3.49 -17.46
N ASP A 4 2.19 -3.93 -16.50
CA ASP A 4 3.36 -3.20 -15.96
C ASP A 4 4.41 -2.80 -17.02
N SER A 5 4.41 -3.45 -18.18
CA SER A 5 5.32 -3.13 -19.29
C SER A 5 4.84 -1.92 -20.11
N ARG A 6 3.61 -1.46 -19.87
CA ARG A 6 2.98 -0.31 -20.55
C ARG A 6 2.84 0.90 -19.63
N TRP A 7 2.55 0.67 -18.35
CA TRP A 7 2.24 1.73 -17.39
C TRP A 7 3.50 2.16 -16.64
N THR A 8 3.89 3.43 -16.78
CA THR A 8 4.98 4.02 -15.99
C THR A 8 4.45 4.49 -14.62
N VAL A 9 5.35 4.73 -13.67
CA VAL A 9 5.00 5.34 -12.36
C VAL A 9 4.27 6.67 -12.56
N ALA A 10 4.74 7.50 -13.50
CA ALA A 10 4.09 8.75 -13.85
C ALA A 10 2.68 8.51 -14.41
N ALA A 11 2.49 7.57 -15.35
CA ALA A 11 1.19 7.28 -15.92
C ALA A 11 0.19 6.79 -14.85
N LEU A 12 0.62 5.93 -13.92
CA LEU A 12 -0.21 5.48 -12.81
C LEU A 12 -0.58 6.62 -11.87
N ARG A 13 0.37 7.52 -11.56
CA ARG A 13 0.10 8.71 -10.75
C ARG A 13 -0.99 9.57 -11.39
N GLU A 14 -0.92 9.82 -12.69
CA GLU A 14 -1.93 10.63 -13.39
C GLU A 14 -3.33 9.98 -13.34
N GLU A 15 -3.45 8.66 -13.49
CA GLU A 15 -4.75 7.97 -13.34
C GLU A 15 -5.32 8.10 -11.92
N VAL A 16 -4.45 8.01 -10.90
CA VAL A 16 -4.82 8.18 -9.49
C VAL A 16 -5.29 9.63 -9.22
N LEU A 17 -4.58 10.62 -9.75
CA LEU A 17 -4.96 12.03 -9.62
C LEU A 17 -6.28 12.32 -10.33
N ALA A 18 -6.46 11.80 -11.55
CA ALA A 18 -7.72 11.93 -12.27
C ALA A 18 -8.89 11.30 -11.49
N PHE A 19 -8.68 10.14 -10.87
CA PHE A 19 -9.68 9.49 -10.03
C PHE A 19 -10.03 10.31 -8.79
N ARG A 20 -9.03 10.88 -8.10
CA ARG A 20 -9.19 11.77 -6.94
C ARG A 20 -9.96 13.04 -7.32
N ASP A 21 -9.54 13.69 -8.40
CA ASP A 21 -10.04 15.02 -8.79
C ASP A 21 -11.46 14.94 -9.33
N ALA A 22 -11.81 13.85 -10.03
CA ALA A 22 -13.19 13.57 -10.44
C ALA A 22 -14.18 13.49 -9.26
N ARG A 23 -13.69 13.36 -8.02
CA ARG A 23 -14.48 13.29 -6.79
C ARG A 23 -14.29 14.50 -5.88
N ASP A 24 -13.53 15.50 -6.31
CA ASP A 24 -13.16 16.65 -5.50
C ASP A 24 -12.48 16.25 -4.17
N TRP A 25 -11.74 15.14 -4.16
CA TRP A 25 -11.13 14.59 -2.95
C TRP A 25 -9.80 15.23 -2.56
N ALA A 26 -9.23 16.07 -3.43
CA ALA A 26 -7.99 16.79 -3.14
C ALA A 26 -8.05 17.56 -1.81
N GLN A 27 -9.22 18.10 -1.44
CA GLN A 27 -9.44 18.83 -0.18
C GLN A 27 -9.20 17.99 1.09
N PHE A 28 -9.26 16.65 1.00
CA PHE A 28 -9.04 15.74 2.14
C PHE A 28 -7.63 15.16 2.20
N HIS A 29 -6.78 15.46 1.21
CA HIS A 29 -5.49 14.80 1.01
C HIS A 29 -4.32 15.64 1.53
N GLN A 30 -4.31 15.96 2.82
CA GLN A 30 -3.12 16.56 3.45
C GLN A 30 -2.04 15.50 3.66
N PRO A 31 -0.74 15.83 3.61
CA PRO A 31 0.35 14.85 3.71
C PRO A 31 0.27 13.93 4.94
N LYS A 32 -0.14 14.48 6.10
CA LYS A 32 -0.35 13.70 7.33
C LYS A 32 -1.45 12.65 7.16
N ASP A 33 -2.56 13.02 6.55
CA ASP A 33 -3.72 12.13 6.40
C ASP A 33 -3.44 11.05 5.34
N LEU A 34 -2.70 11.40 4.28
CA LEU A 34 -2.20 10.43 3.30
C LEU A 34 -1.21 9.42 3.90
N ALA A 35 -0.30 9.87 4.77
CA ALA A 35 0.62 8.98 5.48
C ALA A 35 -0.12 8.02 6.43
N LEU A 36 -1.18 8.50 7.09
CA LEU A 36 -2.06 7.66 7.90
C LEU A 36 -2.78 6.60 7.03
N ALA A 37 -3.36 7.01 5.90
CA ALA A 37 -4.02 6.08 4.98
C ALA A 37 -3.05 5.01 4.45
N LEU A 38 -1.84 5.41 4.01
CA LEU A 38 -0.79 4.49 3.62
C LEU A 38 -0.47 3.44 4.70
N SER A 39 -0.40 3.85 5.96
CA SER A 39 -0.12 2.94 7.08
C SER A 39 -1.26 1.95 7.32
N ILE A 40 -2.51 2.33 7.01
CA ILE A 40 -3.68 1.45 7.17
C ILE A 40 -3.62 0.35 6.11
N GLU A 41 -3.43 0.68 4.83
CA GLU A 41 -3.40 -0.35 3.77
C GLU A 41 -2.19 -1.29 3.92
N ALA A 42 -1.05 -0.77 4.40
CA ALA A 42 0.09 -1.62 4.73
C ALA A 42 -0.25 -2.63 5.86
N ALA A 43 -1.14 -2.26 6.78
CA ALA A 43 -1.65 -3.19 7.78
C ALA A 43 -2.69 -4.17 7.20
N GLU A 44 -3.47 -3.78 6.20
CA GLU A 44 -4.38 -4.70 5.48
C GLU A 44 -3.59 -5.78 4.73
N VAL A 45 -2.46 -5.42 4.10
CA VAL A 45 -1.50 -6.41 3.56
C VAL A 45 -1.06 -7.39 4.65
N LEU A 46 -0.71 -6.90 5.84
CA LEU A 46 -0.28 -7.75 6.96
C LEU A 46 -1.40 -8.70 7.43
N GLU A 47 -2.64 -8.24 7.47
CA GLU A 47 -3.80 -9.05 7.89
C GLU A 47 -3.97 -10.30 7.02
N LEU A 48 -3.59 -10.24 5.73
CA LEU A 48 -3.61 -11.41 4.85
C LEU A 48 -2.62 -12.50 5.27
N PHE A 49 -1.59 -12.19 6.05
CA PHE A 49 -0.63 -13.17 6.57
C PHE A 49 -0.87 -13.52 8.03
N ARG A 50 -1.72 -12.76 8.73
CA ARG A 50 -1.98 -12.96 10.15
C ARG A 50 -2.58 -14.36 10.39
N PHE A 51 -2.01 -15.06 11.37
CA PHE A 51 -2.39 -16.42 11.77
C PHE A 51 -2.14 -17.53 10.75
N LYS A 52 -1.37 -17.28 9.68
CA LYS A 52 -0.96 -18.31 8.73
C LYS A 52 0.49 -18.74 8.99
N SER A 53 0.77 -20.02 8.79
CA SER A 53 2.13 -20.56 8.74
C SER A 53 2.78 -20.32 7.37
N ASP A 54 4.10 -20.37 7.30
CA ASP A 54 4.86 -20.26 6.04
C ASP A 54 4.41 -21.28 4.98
N ALA A 55 4.03 -22.48 5.41
CA ALA A 55 3.54 -23.54 4.53
C ALA A 55 2.17 -23.19 3.92
N GLU A 56 1.26 -22.64 4.72
CA GLU A 56 -0.06 -22.20 4.25
C GLU A 56 0.06 -21.02 3.28
N VAL A 57 0.89 -20.03 3.61
CA VAL A 57 1.15 -18.88 2.73
C VAL A 57 1.76 -19.35 1.40
N ARG A 58 2.76 -20.24 1.45
CA ARG A 58 3.37 -20.79 0.23
C ARG A 58 2.34 -21.53 -0.64
N ALA A 59 1.49 -22.34 -0.02
CA ALA A 59 0.45 -23.06 -0.75
C ALA A 59 -0.56 -22.11 -1.42
N GLN A 60 -0.91 -20.98 -0.79
CA GLN A 60 -1.78 -19.95 -1.40
C GLN A 60 -1.11 -19.31 -2.62
N VAL A 61 0.17 -18.93 -2.49
CA VAL A 61 0.95 -18.34 -3.60
C VAL A 61 1.12 -19.31 -4.77
N GLU A 62 1.40 -20.59 -4.50
CA GLU A 62 1.53 -21.63 -5.51
C GLU A 62 0.22 -21.85 -6.29
N LYS A 63 -0.92 -21.75 -5.60
CA LYS A 63 -2.26 -21.81 -6.21
C LYS A 63 -2.66 -20.53 -6.94
N ARG A 64 -1.85 -19.46 -6.87
CA ARG A 64 -2.17 -18.11 -7.36
C ARG A 64 -3.46 -17.54 -6.78
N ASP A 65 -3.82 -17.97 -5.57
CA ASP A 65 -4.96 -17.45 -4.82
C ASP A 65 -4.50 -16.22 -4.02
N VAL A 66 -4.18 -15.15 -4.77
CA VAL A 66 -3.53 -13.93 -4.26
C VAL A 66 -4.24 -12.66 -4.73
N THR A 67 -5.52 -12.77 -5.09
CA THR A 67 -6.32 -11.63 -5.59
C THR A 67 -6.40 -10.54 -4.53
N ASP A 68 -6.78 -10.88 -3.30
CA ASP A 68 -6.87 -9.93 -2.19
C ASP A 68 -5.51 -9.25 -1.96
N LEU A 69 -4.41 -10.02 -1.97
CA LEU A 69 -3.05 -9.45 -1.88
C LEU A 69 -2.75 -8.46 -3.01
N GLY A 70 -3.22 -8.73 -4.22
CA GLY A 70 -3.08 -7.81 -5.35
C GLY A 70 -3.83 -6.50 -5.14
N HIS A 71 -5.02 -6.54 -4.51
CA HIS A 71 -5.79 -5.35 -4.17
C HIS A 71 -5.08 -4.53 -3.08
N GLU A 72 -4.69 -5.15 -1.97
CA GLU A 72 -4.03 -4.42 -0.87
C GLU A 72 -2.68 -3.80 -1.29
N LEU A 73 -1.91 -4.49 -2.14
CA LEU A 73 -0.69 -3.93 -2.70
C LEU A 73 -0.96 -2.74 -3.64
N ALA A 74 -2.08 -2.77 -4.37
CA ALA A 74 -2.48 -1.65 -5.21
C ALA A 74 -2.92 -0.45 -4.37
N ASP A 75 -3.61 -0.67 -3.25
CA ASP A 75 -4.03 0.39 -2.34
C ASP A 75 -2.84 1.04 -1.62
N VAL A 76 -1.84 0.24 -1.20
CA VAL A 76 -0.55 0.78 -0.73
C VAL A 76 0.09 1.68 -1.80
N LEU A 77 0.16 1.21 -3.06
CA LEU A 77 0.73 2.00 -4.15
C LEU A 77 -0.07 3.28 -4.42
N TYR A 78 -1.41 3.22 -4.38
CA TYR A 78 -2.30 4.37 -4.56
C TYR A 78 -1.94 5.51 -3.60
N TRP A 79 -1.77 5.20 -2.31
CA TRP A 79 -1.41 6.20 -1.31
C TRP A 79 0.03 6.68 -1.43
N VAL A 80 0.99 5.83 -1.82
CA VAL A 80 2.36 6.26 -2.13
C VAL A 80 2.37 7.28 -3.27
N LEU A 81 1.60 7.04 -4.34
CA LEU A 81 1.54 7.94 -5.49
C LEU A 81 0.93 9.28 -5.11
N LEU A 82 -0.18 9.31 -4.38
CA LEU A 82 -0.78 10.55 -3.87
C LEU A 82 0.15 11.31 -2.93
N LEU A 83 0.76 10.61 -1.96
CA LEU A 83 1.66 11.24 -1.01
C LEU A 83 2.88 11.83 -1.71
N SER A 84 3.44 11.12 -2.70
CA SER A 84 4.55 11.65 -3.50
C SER A 84 4.16 12.92 -4.26
N HIS A 85 2.94 12.98 -4.80
CA HIS A 85 2.42 14.17 -5.48
C HIS A 85 2.27 15.35 -4.53
N GLU A 86 1.57 15.16 -3.40
CA GLU A 86 1.31 16.24 -2.44
C GLU A 86 2.58 16.76 -1.76
N THR A 87 3.64 15.94 -1.67
CA THR A 87 4.92 16.34 -1.08
C THR A 87 5.97 16.79 -2.11
N GLY A 88 5.66 16.71 -3.41
CA GLY A 88 6.57 17.08 -4.48
C GLY A 88 7.76 16.12 -4.65
N ILE A 89 7.65 14.88 -4.17
CA ILE A 89 8.70 13.86 -4.29
C ILE A 89 8.66 13.26 -5.70
N ASP A 90 9.79 13.33 -6.42
CA ASP A 90 10.00 12.49 -7.59
C ASP A 90 10.30 11.06 -7.14
N LEU A 91 9.26 10.22 -7.16
CA LEU A 91 9.34 8.85 -6.68
C LEU A 91 10.31 7.98 -7.48
N ALA A 92 10.48 8.24 -8.79
CA ALA A 92 11.37 7.47 -9.63
C ALA A 92 12.83 7.82 -9.31
N GLN A 93 13.14 9.11 -9.21
CA GLN A 93 14.47 9.58 -8.80
C GLN A 93 14.80 9.10 -7.39
N ALA A 94 13.88 9.24 -6.43
CA ALA A 94 14.09 8.78 -5.05
C ALA A 94 14.38 7.27 -4.97
N MET A 95 13.75 6.47 -5.84
CA MET A 95 14.04 5.04 -5.94
C MET A 95 15.43 4.77 -6.50
N GLU A 96 15.85 5.46 -7.57
CA GLU A 96 17.20 5.33 -8.12
C GLU A 96 18.28 5.65 -7.09
N GLU A 97 18.14 6.78 -6.40
CA GLU A 97 19.05 7.21 -5.33
C GLU A 97 19.10 6.18 -4.19
N LYS A 98 17.93 5.67 -3.77
CA LYS A 98 17.86 4.65 -2.72
C LYS A 98 18.51 3.33 -3.13
N LEU A 99 18.35 2.89 -4.38
CA LEU A 99 18.98 1.68 -4.90
C LEU A 99 20.51 1.84 -4.99
N ALA A 100 20.99 2.98 -5.48
CA ALA A 100 22.42 3.28 -5.52
C ALA A 100 23.03 3.30 -4.12
N PHE A 101 22.34 3.91 -3.15
CA PHE A 101 22.73 3.91 -1.75
C PHE A 101 22.75 2.50 -1.13
N ASN A 102 21.70 1.71 -1.37
CA ASN A 102 21.63 0.33 -0.89
C ASN A 102 22.74 -0.55 -1.50
N ALA A 103 23.10 -0.35 -2.77
CA ALA A 103 24.19 -1.08 -3.41
C ALA A 103 25.55 -0.80 -2.76
N ARG A 104 25.79 0.45 -2.31
CA ARG A 104 26.99 0.81 -1.54
C ARG A 104 26.99 0.19 -0.15
N ARG A 105 25.83 0.20 0.54
CA ARG A 105 25.70 -0.43 1.88
C ARG A 105 25.83 -1.95 1.80
N TYR A 106 25.33 -2.60 0.74
CA TYR A 106 25.32 -4.06 0.59
C TYR A 106 26.05 -4.54 -0.68
N PRO A 107 27.39 -4.39 -0.79
CA PRO A 107 28.14 -4.86 -1.96
C PRO A 107 27.93 -6.36 -2.19
N VAL A 108 27.83 -6.78 -3.45
CA VAL A 108 27.48 -8.16 -3.82
C VAL A 108 28.46 -9.18 -3.24
N GLU A 109 29.74 -8.83 -3.22
CA GLU A 109 30.84 -9.66 -2.73
C GLU A 109 30.69 -9.97 -1.24
N LEU A 110 30.08 -9.06 -0.49
CA LEU A 110 29.88 -9.19 0.94
C LEU A 110 28.47 -9.70 1.28
N SER A 111 27.45 -9.30 0.52
CA SER A 111 26.03 -9.50 0.86
C SER A 111 25.37 -10.73 0.20
N ARG A 112 25.98 -11.33 -0.84
CA ARG A 112 25.35 -12.44 -1.56
C ARG A 112 25.09 -13.64 -0.64
N GLY A 113 23.82 -14.04 -0.52
CA GLY A 113 23.39 -15.17 0.31
C GLY A 113 23.43 -14.91 1.82
N ARG A 114 23.64 -13.64 2.20
CA ARG A 114 23.80 -13.17 3.57
C ARG A 114 22.68 -12.20 3.91
N LYS A 115 22.21 -12.22 5.16
CA LYS A 115 21.11 -11.37 5.67
C LYS A 115 21.57 -10.39 6.75
N GLU A 116 22.86 -10.43 7.06
CA GLU A 116 23.51 -9.60 8.05
C GLU A 116 23.42 -8.12 7.65
N LYS A 117 23.27 -7.25 8.65
CA LYS A 117 23.27 -5.79 8.45
C LYS A 117 24.62 -5.37 7.86
N TYR A 118 24.64 -4.32 7.05
CA TYR A 118 25.86 -3.82 6.42
C TYR A 118 27.00 -3.56 7.42
N THR A 119 26.69 -3.12 8.64
CA THR A 119 27.67 -2.94 9.73
C THR A 119 28.45 -4.21 10.05
N ILE A 120 27.81 -5.38 9.92
CA ILE A 120 28.45 -6.68 10.11
C ILE A 120 29.15 -7.13 8.82
N LEU A 121 28.58 -6.83 7.65
CA LEU A 121 29.12 -7.25 6.35
C LEU A 121 30.46 -6.60 6.00
N HIS A 122 30.62 -5.31 6.31
CA HIS A 122 31.87 -4.56 6.10
C HIS A 122 32.93 -4.88 7.17
N GLY A 123 32.54 -5.62 8.23
CA GLY A 123 33.34 -5.78 9.44
C GLY A 123 33.34 -4.50 10.29
N TYR A 124 33.62 -4.64 11.59
CA TYR A 124 34.05 -3.50 12.39
C TYR A 124 35.39 -3.03 11.81
N GLN A 125 35.39 -1.95 11.03
CA GLN A 125 36.62 -1.23 10.75
C GLN A 125 37.00 -0.51 12.04
N GLU A 126 37.98 -1.05 12.79
CA GLU A 126 38.76 -0.19 13.70
C GLU A 126 39.28 0.99 12.86
N ALA A 127 39.09 2.21 13.37
CA ALA A 127 39.41 3.47 12.74
C ALA A 127 40.73 3.41 11.95
N ALA A 128 40.64 3.15 10.64
CA ALA A 128 41.74 3.32 9.73
C ALA A 128 41.78 4.80 9.34
N GLU A 129 42.95 5.41 9.41
CA GLU A 129 43.19 6.83 9.17
C GLU A 129 42.57 7.33 7.84
N PRO A 130 42.13 8.60 7.79
CA PRO A 130 41.18 9.06 6.77
C PRO A 130 41.85 9.21 5.41
N THR A 131 41.60 8.27 4.50
CA THR A 131 41.76 8.51 3.07
C THR A 131 40.47 9.10 2.50
N GLY A 132 40.32 10.42 2.67
CA GLY A 132 39.80 11.38 1.68
C GLY A 132 38.43 11.19 0.99
N GLU A 133 37.66 10.15 1.26
CA GLU A 133 36.29 10.01 0.79
C GLU A 133 35.43 9.48 1.95
N SER A 134 35.01 10.43 2.79
CA SER A 134 34.21 10.16 3.97
C SER A 134 32.84 9.63 3.54
N LEU A 135 32.51 8.42 3.98
CA LEU A 135 31.11 8.01 4.15
C LEU A 135 30.37 9.11 4.95
N PRO A 136 29.08 9.37 4.68
CA PRO A 136 28.32 10.28 5.53
C PRO A 136 28.45 9.78 6.97
N GLU A 137 29.02 10.62 7.85
CA GLU A 137 29.10 10.34 9.27
C GLU A 137 27.66 10.25 9.80
N GLU A 138 27.19 9.03 10.05
CA GLU A 138 25.97 8.78 10.82
C GLU A 138 26.39 8.15 12.15
N ASP A 139 25.82 8.69 13.23
CA ASP A 139 26.07 8.30 14.61
C ASP A 139 25.72 6.80 14.78
N PRO A 140 26.67 5.95 15.20
CA PRO A 140 26.46 4.51 15.31
C PRO A 140 25.41 4.12 16.36
N ASP A 141 25.04 5.05 17.24
CA ASP A 141 23.99 4.90 18.25
C ASP A 141 22.71 5.67 17.89
N GLU A 142 22.62 6.33 16.72
CA GLU A 142 21.37 6.96 16.27
C GLU A 142 20.33 5.86 16.02
N PRO A 143 19.22 5.82 16.80
CA PRO A 143 18.18 4.85 16.57
C PRO A 143 17.59 5.09 15.20
N ASP A 144 17.44 4.02 14.40
CA ASP A 144 16.67 4.07 13.15
C ASP A 144 15.36 4.85 13.42
N PRO A 145 14.93 5.76 12.51
CA PRO A 145 13.66 6.46 12.68
C PRO A 145 12.60 5.43 13.03
N PRO A 146 11.80 5.64 14.09
CA PRO A 146 11.11 4.57 14.76
C PRO A 146 10.26 3.81 13.75
N VAL A 147 10.63 2.55 13.49
CA VAL A 147 9.66 1.58 13.02
C VAL A 147 8.64 1.54 14.15
N LEU A 148 7.45 2.11 13.93
CA LEU A 148 6.34 1.97 14.86
C LEU A 148 6.18 0.47 15.10
N LYS A 149 6.75 -0.02 16.21
CA LYS A 149 6.48 -1.37 16.68
C LYS A 149 4.96 -1.41 16.83
N PRO A 150 4.24 -2.32 16.18
CA PRO A 150 2.85 -2.54 16.55
C PRO A 150 2.92 -2.95 18.02
N THR A 151 2.55 -2.03 18.91
CA THR A 151 2.38 -2.37 20.31
C THR A 151 1.16 -3.27 20.33
N LEU A 152 1.37 -4.58 20.24
CA LEU A 152 0.36 -5.56 20.55
C LEU A 152 0.10 -5.43 22.05
N MET A 153 -0.85 -4.56 22.41
CA MET A 153 -1.33 -4.49 23.78
C MET A 153 -1.77 -5.89 24.21
N PRO A 154 -1.36 -6.40 25.38
CA PRO A 154 -1.80 -7.70 25.86
C PRO A 154 -3.34 -7.71 25.88
N GLY A 155 -3.92 -8.72 25.24
CA GLY A 155 -5.34 -8.81 24.95
C GLY A 155 -6.21 -8.57 26.18
N GLY A 156 -6.88 -7.42 26.20
CA GLY A 156 -8.01 -7.17 27.08
C GLY A 156 -9.22 -8.02 26.66
N PRO A 157 -10.17 -8.29 27.58
CA PRO A 157 -11.30 -9.16 27.30
C PRO A 157 -12.13 -8.63 26.12
N ARG A 158 -12.33 -9.49 25.12
CA ARG A 158 -13.05 -9.21 23.88
C ARG A 158 -14.49 -8.80 24.19
N ARG A 159 -14.90 -7.59 23.80
CA ARG A 159 -16.32 -7.28 23.62
C ARG A 159 -16.78 -7.92 22.31
N LYS A 160 -17.84 -8.74 22.37
CA LYS A 160 -18.48 -9.28 21.17
C LYS A 160 -19.08 -8.12 20.37
N VAL A 161 -18.58 -7.87 19.17
CA VAL A 161 -19.22 -6.96 18.21
C VAL A 161 -20.26 -7.78 17.46
N ALA A 162 -21.52 -7.32 17.47
CA ALA A 162 -22.61 -7.97 16.75
C ALA A 162 -22.44 -7.80 15.23
N PRO A 163 -22.92 -8.75 14.39
CA PRO A 163 -22.78 -8.65 12.95
C PRO A 163 -23.61 -7.46 12.43
N LEU A 164 -22.97 -6.58 11.67
CA LEU A 164 -23.67 -5.56 10.87
C LEU A 164 -24.55 -6.29 9.84
N LEU A 165 -25.85 -6.14 10.00
CA LEU A 165 -26.88 -6.67 9.13
C LEU A 165 -26.64 -6.18 7.69
N ARG A 166 -26.46 -7.11 6.74
CA ARG A 166 -26.59 -6.80 5.31
C ARG A 166 -28.03 -6.33 5.08
N ARG A 167 -28.20 -5.10 4.60
CA ARG A 167 -29.49 -4.65 4.06
C ARG A 167 -29.68 -5.32 2.70
N SER A 168 -30.45 -6.40 2.68
CA SER A 168 -31.16 -6.84 1.49
C SER A 168 -32.20 -5.77 1.14
N GLY A 169 -32.13 -5.22 -0.08
CA GLY A 169 -33.19 -4.38 -0.62
C GLY A 169 -34.35 -5.25 -1.07
N ASP A 170 -35.40 -5.34 -0.25
CA ASP A 170 -36.75 -5.67 -0.71
C ASP A 170 -37.45 -4.34 -1.03
N CYS A 171 -37.59 -4.04 -2.32
CA CYS A 171 -38.55 -3.05 -2.79
C CYS A 171 -39.92 -3.74 -2.85
N ALA A 172 -40.83 -3.25 -2.01
CA ALA A 172 -42.20 -3.69 -1.87
C ALA A 172 -42.96 -3.69 -3.20
N GLU A 173 -43.70 -4.77 -3.44
CA GLU A 173 -44.85 -4.81 -4.33
C GLU A 173 -45.97 -3.96 -3.72
N ASP A 174 -46.32 -2.84 -4.35
CA ASP A 174 -47.56 -2.13 -4.05
C ASP A 174 -48.64 -2.57 -5.04
N SER A 175 -49.59 -3.34 -4.53
CA SER A 175 -50.74 -3.86 -5.25
C SER A 175 -51.86 -2.82 -5.19
N GLY A 176 -51.93 -1.95 -6.20
CA GLY A 176 -53.01 -0.99 -6.39
C GLY A 176 -53.84 -1.31 -7.63
N SER A 177 -54.83 -2.19 -7.48
CA SER A 177 -55.84 -2.48 -8.50
C SER A 177 -56.81 -1.32 -8.68
N GLY A 178 -56.90 -0.77 -9.89
CA GLY A 178 -57.95 0.16 -10.33
C GLY A 178 -58.24 -0.04 -11.81
N LEU A 179 -59.38 -0.67 -12.10
CA LEU A 179 -59.99 -0.76 -13.43
C LEU A 179 -60.27 0.64 -14.00
N GLU A 180 -60.01 0.87 -15.28
CA GLU A 180 -61.07 1.13 -16.27
C GLU A 180 -60.51 1.23 -17.71
N SER A 181 -61.26 0.65 -18.64
CA SER A 181 -61.00 0.57 -20.08
C SER A 181 -61.46 1.82 -20.83
N ALA A 182 -60.71 2.28 -21.83
CA ALA A 182 -61.19 2.57 -23.20
C ALA A 182 -60.18 3.38 -24.03
N GLY A 183 -60.02 2.99 -25.30
CA GLY A 183 -59.81 3.94 -26.40
C GLY A 183 -58.37 4.23 -26.84
N ALA A 184 -57.94 3.59 -27.93
CA ALA A 184 -56.97 4.16 -28.87
C ALA A 184 -57.60 5.42 -29.53
N PRO A 185 -56.83 6.44 -29.98
CA PRO A 185 -56.05 6.30 -31.21
C PRO A 185 -54.78 7.20 -31.38
N ALA A 186 -54.02 6.83 -32.42
CA ALA A 186 -53.24 7.67 -33.36
C ALA A 186 -52.01 8.49 -32.91
N SER A 187 -50.93 8.32 -33.69
CA SER A 187 -49.70 9.14 -33.80
C SER A 187 -49.97 10.64 -33.94
N PRO A 188 -48.94 11.47 -33.71
CA PRO A 188 -48.24 12.04 -34.87
C PRO A 188 -46.71 12.22 -34.70
N ALA A 189 -46.14 12.75 -35.79
CA ALA A 189 -44.77 13.17 -36.04
C ALA A 189 -44.19 14.19 -35.04
#